data_AF-A0A5B2YX41-F1
#
_entry.id   AF-A0A5B2YX41-F1
#
_cell.length_a   1.000
_cell.length_b   1.000
_cell.length_c   1.000
_cell.angle_alpha   90.00
_cell.angle_beta   90.00
_cell.angle_gamma   90.00
#
_symmetry.space_group_name_H-M   'P 1'
#
loop_
_entity.id
_entity.type
_entity.pdbx_description
1 polymer ?
#
loop_
_entity_poly.entity_id
_entity_poly.type
_entity_poly.pdbx_seq_one_letter_code
_entity_poly.pdbx_strand_id
1 'polypeptide(L)'
;MRVRVDLSYVDYNDVFQFLESLKHEFPEVGEYLNRQKNLPENLVFYFDFNDSFSEFEKHVRKTVDSDKNLHYDVAVDSKEDNTLTLLKPDDLEQLGIFICEFCGAVSSSEEEKYIHERAHYFF
;
A
#
# COMPACT_ATOMS: atom_id res chain seq x y z
N MET A 1 -3.65 -0.48 21.45
CA MET A 1 -4.42 0.22 20.41
C MET A 1 -4.40 -0.63 19.17
N ARG A 2 -5.52 -0.77 18.47
CA ARG A 2 -5.56 -1.57 17.24
C ARG A 2 -5.29 -0.67 16.04
N VAL A 3 -4.26 -1.00 15.26
CA VAL A 3 -3.88 -0.32 14.02
C VAL A 3 -4.31 -1.17 12.84
N ARG A 4 -4.92 -0.55 11.84
CA ARG A 4 -5.27 -1.18 10.56
C ARG A 4 -4.22 -0.80 9.52
N VAL A 5 -3.65 -1.80 8.86
CA VAL A 5 -2.71 -1.61 7.75
C VAL A 5 -3.34 -2.24 6.52
N ASP A 6 -3.72 -1.38 5.57
CA ASP A 6 -4.32 -1.79 4.30
C ASP A 6 -3.24 -1.89 3.23
N LEU A 7 -2.91 -3.10 2.80
CA LEU A 7 -1.89 -3.35 1.78
C LEU A 7 -2.52 -3.77 0.45
N SER A 8 -3.80 -3.46 0.22
CA SER A 8 -4.50 -3.80 -1.03
C SER A 8 -3.90 -3.16 -2.28
N TYR A 9 -3.14 -2.08 -2.11
CA TYR A 9 -2.46 -1.33 -3.17
C TYR A 9 -0.99 -1.72 -3.38
N VAL A 10 -0.52 -2.70 -2.61
CA VAL A 10 0.87 -3.17 -2.62
C VAL A 10 0.97 -4.45 -3.42
N ASP A 11 2.04 -4.58 -4.21
CA ASP A 11 2.28 -5.81 -4.96
C ASP A 11 2.46 -6.98 -3.99
N TYR A 12 1.86 -8.14 -4.30
CA TYR A 12 1.82 -9.30 -3.40
C TYR A 12 3.21 -9.72 -2.88
N ASN A 13 4.23 -9.65 -3.72
CA ASN A 13 5.60 -9.99 -3.34
C ASN A 13 6.18 -8.99 -2.33
N ASP A 14 5.86 -7.70 -2.50
CA ASP A 14 6.34 -6.62 -1.66
C ASP A 14 5.61 -6.61 -0.30
N VAL A 15 4.37 -7.11 -0.24
CA VAL A 15 3.66 -7.32 1.04
C VAL A 15 4.45 -8.26 1.94
N PHE A 16 4.93 -9.39 1.41
CA PHE A 16 5.69 -10.34 2.21
C PHE A 16 7.00 -9.74 2.71
N GLN A 17 7.71 -9.04 1.81
CA GLN A 17 8.95 -8.36 2.17
C GLN A 17 8.73 -7.29 3.25
N PHE A 18 7.71 -6.46 3.10
CA PHE A 18 7.33 -5.45 4.09
C PHE A 18 7.05 -6.07 5.46
N LEU A 19 6.26 -7.15 5.52
CA LEU A 19 5.95 -7.81 6.79
C LEU A 19 7.18 -8.47 7.43
N GLU A 20 8.09 -9.07 6.66
CA GLU A 20 9.35 -9.58 7.21
C GLU A 20 10.27 -8.46 7.72
N SER A 21 10.33 -7.32 7.03
CA SER A 21 11.07 -6.15 7.51
C SER A 21 10.45 -5.59 8.79
N LEU A 22 9.11 -5.54 8.88
CA LEU A 22 8.37 -5.05 10.04
C LEU A 22 8.51 -5.97 11.26
N LYS A 23 8.63 -7.29 11.07
CA LYS A 23 8.84 -8.28 12.15
C LYS A 23 10.04 -7.99 13.03
N HIS A 24 11.08 -7.34 12.50
CA HIS A 24 12.24 -6.93 13.30
C HIS A 24 11.88 -5.88 14.36
N GLU A 25 10.92 -5.01 14.07
CA GLU A 25 10.45 -3.98 15.00
C GLU A 25 9.22 -4.45 15.80
N PHE A 26 8.46 -5.43 15.27
CA PHE A 26 7.20 -5.91 15.83
C PHE A 26 7.15 -7.46 15.86
N PRO A 27 7.55 -8.10 16.96
CA PRO A 27 7.62 -9.57 17.05
C PRO A 27 6.29 -10.30 16.75
N GLU A 28 5.16 -9.66 17.05
CA GLU A 28 3.80 -10.12 16.75
C GLU A 28 3.54 -10.32 15.25
N VAL A 29 4.18 -9.52 14.38
CA VAL A 29 4.15 -9.72 12.92
C VAL A 29 4.80 -11.06 12.57
N GLY A 30 5.91 -11.39 13.23
CA GLY A 30 6.58 -12.67 13.04
C GLY A 30 5.72 -13.86 13.47
N GLU A 31 4.98 -13.74 14.58
CA GLU A 31 4.03 -14.77 14.97
C GLU A 31 2.87 -14.92 13.98
N TYR A 32 2.41 -13.81 13.40
CA TYR A 32 1.39 -13.83 12.35
C TYR A 32 1.89 -14.56 11.10
N LEU A 33 3.07 -14.18 10.58
CA LEU A 33 3.69 -14.79 9.40
C LEU A 33 3.97 -16.28 9.60
N ASN A 34 4.36 -16.69 10.81
CA ASN A 34 4.59 -18.10 11.12
C ASN A 34 3.29 -18.93 11.19
N ARG A 35 2.17 -18.32 11.58
CA ARG A 35 0.87 -18.99 11.71
C ARG A 35 0.11 -19.05 10.38
N GLN A 36 0.25 -18.03 9.55
CA GLN A 36 -0.44 -17.92 8.27
C GLN A 36 0.44 -18.47 7.15
N LYS A 37 0.04 -19.62 6.57
CA LYS A 37 0.74 -20.18 5.39
C LYS A 37 0.56 -19.33 4.14
N ASN A 38 -0.52 -18.54 4.08
CA ASN A 38 -0.89 -17.69 2.96
C ASN A 38 -1.32 -16.32 3.49
N LEU A 39 -1.08 -15.26 2.72
CA LEU A 39 -1.62 -13.93 2.99
C LEU A 39 -3.15 -13.90 2.83
N PRO A 40 -3.87 -13.02 3.56
CA PRO A 40 -5.31 -12.85 3.40
C PRO A 40 -5.63 -12.28 2.02
N GLU A 41 -6.76 -12.67 1.43
CA GLU A 41 -7.15 -12.25 0.08
C GLU A 41 -7.28 -10.73 -0.08
N ASN A 42 -7.70 -10.04 0.98
CA ASN A 42 -7.88 -8.59 0.97
C ASN A 42 -6.64 -7.82 1.45
N LEU A 43 -5.54 -8.48 1.80
CA LEU A 43 -4.29 -7.85 2.25
C LEU A 43 -4.47 -6.77 3.34
N VAL A 44 -5.49 -6.93 4.20
CA VAL A 44 -5.72 -6.05 5.36
C VAL A 44 -5.23 -6.73 6.63
N PHE A 45 -4.37 -6.04 7.36
CA PHE A 45 -3.76 -6.53 8.60
C PHE A 45 -4.16 -5.65 9.78
N TYR A 46 -4.21 -6.28 10.96
CA TYR A 46 -4.50 -5.61 12.21
C TYR A 46 -3.41 -5.91 13.23
N PHE A 47 -2.86 -4.86 13.83
CA PHE A 47 -1.79 -4.94 14.81
C PHE A 47 -2.25 -4.35 16.15
N ASP A 48 -1.97 -5.03 17.24
CA ASP A 48 -2.23 -4.55 18.59
C ASP A 48 -0.99 -3.84 19.12
N PHE A 49 -0.94 -2.52 18.95
CA PHE A 49 0.20 -1.70 19.31
C PHE A 49 0.01 -1.01 20.67
N ASN A 50 1.00 -1.09 21.55
CA ASN A 50 0.89 -0.57 22.93
C ASN A 50 1.23 0.92 23.09
N ASP A 51 1.60 1.60 22.01
CA ASP A 51 1.89 3.04 21.99
C ASP A 51 0.93 3.80 21.07
N SER A 52 1.21 5.07 20.80
CA SER A 52 0.42 5.95 19.95
C SER A 52 0.53 5.58 18.46
N PHE A 53 -0.50 5.95 17.70
CA PHE A 53 -0.51 5.75 16.24
C PHE A 53 0.64 6.47 15.54
N SER A 54 1.02 7.66 16.02
CA SER A 54 2.15 8.41 15.45
C SER A 54 3.49 7.66 15.61
N GLU A 55 3.69 6.97 16.74
CA GLU A 55 4.88 6.12 16.90
C GLU A 55 4.83 4.91 15.96
N PHE A 56 3.66 4.28 15.80
CA PHE A 56 3.50 3.19 14.82
C PHE A 56 3.81 3.67 13.39
N GLU A 57 3.27 4.81 12.99
CA GLU A 57 3.52 5.42 11.68
C GLU A 57 5.02 5.67 11.46
N LYS A 58 5.74 6.20 12.47
CA LYS A 58 7.18 6.42 12.40
C LYS A 58 7.96 5.12 12.18
N HIS A 59 7.59 4.05 12.88
CA HIS A 59 8.20 2.74 12.71
C HIS A 59 7.98 2.17 11.31
N VAL A 60 6.75 2.28 10.78
CA VAL A 60 6.43 1.85 9.41
C VAL A 60 7.20 2.67 8.39
N ARG A 61 7.22 4.00 8.50
CA ARG A 61 8.00 4.88 7.61
C ARG A 61 9.48 4.50 7.61
N LYS A 62 10.07 4.37 8.78
CA LYS A 62 11.46 3.95 8.92
C LYS A 62 11.73 2.58 8.29
N THR A 63 10.81 1.63 8.44
CA THR A 63 10.92 0.29 7.85
C THR A 63 10.96 0.39 6.32
N VAL A 64 10.00 1.11 5.73
CA VAL A 64 9.92 1.32 4.28
C VAL A 64 11.16 2.06 3.77
N ASP A 65 11.54 3.18 4.40
CA ASP A 65 12.70 3.99 3.99
C ASP A 65 14.05 3.23 4.10
N SER A 66 14.14 2.26 5.02
CA SER A 66 15.36 1.48 5.25
C SER A 66 15.53 0.32 4.26
N ASP A 67 14.44 -0.14 3.65
CA ASP A 67 14.43 -1.27 2.74
C ASP A 67 14.52 -0.79 1.28
N LYS A 68 15.67 -1.03 0.65
CA LYS A 68 15.95 -0.57 -0.71
C LYS A 68 15.05 -1.17 -1.78
N ASN A 69 14.34 -2.28 -1.51
CA ASN A 69 13.41 -2.84 -2.49
C ASN A 69 11.95 -2.42 -2.24
N LEU A 70 11.66 -1.69 -1.17
CA LEU A 70 10.34 -1.13 -0.92
C LEU A 70 10.31 0.32 -1.45
N HIS A 71 9.62 0.52 -2.57
CA HIS A 71 9.45 1.83 -3.20
C HIS A 71 8.02 2.33 -2.99
N TYR A 72 7.68 2.62 -1.74
CA TYR A 72 6.34 3.04 -1.33
C TYR A 72 6.39 4.25 -0.40
N ASP A 73 5.33 5.05 -0.40
CA ASP A 73 5.07 6.09 0.57
C ASP A 73 4.03 5.61 1.59
N VAL A 74 4.21 5.98 2.86
CA VAL A 74 3.23 5.72 3.92
C VAL A 74 2.16 6.81 3.90
N ALA A 75 0.91 6.41 3.67
CA ALA A 75 -0.25 7.28 3.70
C ALA A 75 -1.18 6.91 4.86
N VAL A 76 -1.72 7.92 5.54
CA VAL A 76 -2.66 7.76 6.66
C VAL A 76 -4.07 8.03 6.15
N ASP A 77 -5.02 7.20 6.53
CA ASP A 77 -6.43 7.42 6.21
C ASP A 77 -6.96 8.59 7.05
N SER A 78 -7.61 9.55 6.39
CA SER A 78 -8.18 10.73 7.05
C SER A 78 -9.62 10.52 7.56
N LYS A 79 -10.24 9.40 7.21
CA LYS A 79 -11.63 9.03 7.58
C LYS A 79 -11.67 7.92 8.62
N GLU A 80 -10.77 6.95 8.51
CA GLU A 80 -10.70 5.80 9.42
C GLU A 80 -9.55 5.96 10.41
N ASP A 81 -9.86 6.00 11.71
CA ASP A 81 -8.87 6.15 12.78
C ASP A 81 -7.83 5.01 12.75
N ASN A 82 -6.59 5.35 13.11
CA ASN A 82 -5.46 4.42 13.23
C ASN A 82 -5.27 3.52 11.99
N THR A 83 -5.54 4.06 10.81
CA THR A 83 -5.45 3.34 9.55
C THR A 83 -4.36 3.95 8.68
N LEU A 84 -3.49 3.10 8.14
CA LEU A 84 -2.50 3.50 7.14
C LEU A 84 -2.43 2.51 5.98
N THR A 85 -1.87 2.96 4.88
CA THR A 85 -1.60 2.18 3.67
C THR A 85 -0.22 2.55 3.10
N LEU A 86 0.22 1.77 2.12
CA LEU A 86 1.44 2.01 1.36
C LEU A 86 1.04 2.29 -0.09
N LEU A 87 1.48 3.42 -0.64
CA LEU A 87 1.16 3.85 -2.00
C LEU A 87 2.43 3.93 -2.85
N LYS A 88 2.33 3.64 -4.14
CA LYS A 88 3.45 3.86 -5.07
C LYS A 88 3.55 5.37 -5.35
N PRO A 89 4.72 6.01 -5.16
CA PRO A 89 4.85 7.47 -5.25
C PRO A 89 4.39 8.07 -6.59
N ASP A 90 4.55 7.32 -7.68
CA ASP A 90 4.26 7.75 -9.05
C ASP A 90 2.99 7.13 -9.64
N ASP A 91 2.21 6.39 -8.85
CA ASP A 91 0.99 5.73 -9.31
C ASP A 91 -0.26 6.54 -8.96
N LEU A 92 -0.53 7.55 -9.78
CA LEU A 92 -1.69 8.44 -9.62
C LEU A 92 -3.03 7.70 -9.77
N GLU A 93 -3.04 6.53 -10.41
CA GLU A 93 -4.26 5.73 -10.56
C GLU A 93 -4.74 5.19 -9.22
N GLN A 94 -3.84 4.97 -8.25
CA GLN A 94 -4.19 4.63 -6.87
C GLN A 94 -5.01 5.73 -6.16
N LEU A 95 -4.92 6.97 -6.64
CA LEU A 95 -5.70 8.11 -6.16
C LEU A 95 -7.00 8.31 -6.95
N GLY A 96 -7.33 7.39 -7.87
CA GLY A 96 -8.48 7.49 -8.77
C GLY A 96 -8.27 8.52 -9.89
N ILE A 97 -7.02 8.88 -10.20
CA ILE A 97 -6.68 9.78 -11.29
C ILE A 97 -6.17 8.92 -12.46
N PHE A 98 -6.98 8.80 -13.51
CA PHE A 98 -6.65 7.98 -14.66
C PHE A 98 -6.07 8.84 -15.78
N ILE A 99 -4.86 8.54 -16.25
CA ILE A 99 -4.15 9.36 -17.24
C ILE A 99 -3.76 8.51 -18.43
N CYS A 100 -4.10 8.95 -19.64
CA CYS A 100 -3.68 8.28 -20.87
C CYS A 100 -2.15 8.30 -21.03
N GLU A 101 -1.56 7.13 -21.22
CA GLU A 101 -0.10 6.99 -21.38
C GLU A 101 0.45 7.62 -22.68
N PHE A 102 -0.39 7.81 -23.70
CA PHE A 102 0.04 8.34 -25.01
C PHE A 102 0.07 9.87 -25.07
N CYS A 103 -0.87 10.54 -24.42
CA CYS A 103 -1.08 11.99 -24.59
C CYS A 103 -1.27 12.76 -23.28
N GLY A 104 -1.31 12.09 -22.13
CA GLY A 104 -1.50 12.71 -20.83
C GLY A 104 -2.92 13.23 -20.56
N ALA A 105 -3.91 12.83 -21.36
CA ALA A 105 -5.30 13.19 -21.13
C ALA A 105 -5.83 12.53 -19.83
N VAL A 106 -6.50 13.30 -18.98
CA VAL A 106 -7.11 12.81 -17.73
C VAL A 106 -8.51 12.30 -18.01
N SER A 107 -8.86 11.15 -17.45
CA SER A 107 -10.15 10.47 -17.59
C SER A 107 -10.87 10.34 -16.26
N SER A 108 -12.21 10.26 -16.32
CA SER A 108 -13.06 10.14 -15.13
C SER A 108 -13.17 8.70 -14.59
N SER A 109 -12.71 7.72 -15.36
CA SER A 109 -12.63 6.31 -14.98
C SER A 109 -11.54 5.56 -15.75
N GLU A 110 -11.14 4.40 -15.23
CA GLU A 110 -10.26 3.45 -15.92
C GLU A 110 -10.82 3.01 -17.28
N GLU A 111 -12.14 2.79 -17.36
CA GLU A 111 -12.81 2.39 -18.60
C GLU A 111 -12.71 3.49 -19.67
N GLU A 112 -12.90 4.75 -19.29
CA GLU A 112 -12.73 5.89 -20.20
C GLU A 112 -11.28 6.04 -20.66
N LYS A 113 -10.31 5.88 -19.74
CA LYS A 113 -8.87 5.84 -20.06
C LYS A 113 -8.58 4.78 -21.12
N TYR A 114 -9.06 3.56 -20.89
CA TYR A 114 -8.85 2.42 -21.79
C TYR A 114 -9.46 2.64 -23.19
N ILE A 115 -10.69 3.17 -23.26
CA ILE A 115 -11.33 3.49 -24.55
C ILE A 115 -10.52 4.56 -25.29
N HIS A 116 -10.05 5.58 -24.59
CA HIS A 116 -9.22 6.64 -25.16
C HIS A 116 -7.87 6.10 -25.67
N GLU A 117 -7.17 5.29 -24.87
CA GLU A 117 -5.90 4.66 -25.25
C GLU A 117 -6.04 3.76 -26.47
N ARG A 118 -7.16 3.03 -26.58
CA ARG A 118 -7.44 2.23 -27.77
C ARG A 118 -7.59 3.08 -29.04
N ALA A 119 -8.09 4.30 -28.93
CA ALA A 119 -8.20 5.20 -30.09
C ALA A 119 -6.81 5.55 -30.66
N HIS A 120 -5.78 5.70 -29.82
CA HIS A 120 -4.41 5.99 -30.27
C HIS A 120 -3.81 4.89 -31.16
N TYR A 121 -4.27 3.64 -31.08
CA TYR A 121 -3.79 2.59 -31.98
C TYR A 121 -4.36 2.71 -33.41
N PHE A 122 -5.37 3.55 -33.62
CA PHE A 122 -6.02 3.77 -34.91
C PHE A 122 -5.66 5.10 -35.57
N PHE A 123 -4.85 5.95 -34.92
CA PHE A 123 -4.44 7.29 -35.39
C PHE A 123 -2.94 7.50 -35.23
#